data_AF-A0A923CTU8-F1
#
_entry.id   AF-A0A923CTU8-F1
#
_cell.length_a   1.000
_cell.length_b   1.000
_cell.length_c   1.000
_cell.angle_alpha   90.00
_cell.angle_beta   90.00
_cell.angle_gamma   90.00
#
_symmetry.space_group_name_H-M   'P 1'
#
loop_
_entity.id
_entity.type
_entity.pdbx_description
1 polymer ?
#
loop_
_entity_poly.entity_id
_entity_poly.type
_entity_poly.pdbx_seq_one_letter_code
_entity_poly.pdbx_strand_id
1 'polypeptide(L)'
;MTHLFSKHELTELATPYPDRITGHIRRKEIDRALSVCDEMRESRILLHDYFADSCTVLWSWIGDRLGEDSIEKLFRYVFKQSAERQYYEVADAQVMPHLTVFLLAKSWRAHSCFGVGPYPAKFRITEDHDKFTFHLEPCASGARLWKKGWYEEGKGGRVSGSEHPWTYNRKGFPYYCIHCPFLNEILPYESGYGMIMWPVDPLNSPEDPCAWHIYKNPCNVPETYYKRLKLNRKPKKMRLAKTRTDLIFDPVELKEMARPITDRISENLVKGKLKEASKLCKEVRDEFLTLHDLYAMMILATYSFIAEQMGEEALGEALENQFNRCLKHPVLSTIETMPLTQKISFLATKIFGADHCNSTGYHPGRFSIQETDKEIQFILDPCGSGGRLIQAGAYEPMPFLKRLREKVENKAVNLIAQNIPLPEALLKMAFPLIVTHFTQRKSYSQGKTKKAFSWSFNQKDTPYYCCQCGKIAEKMRNKGLTIIPPAGKKDVCVWKLSKTEPESEKSVERNDS
;
A
#
# COMPACT_ATOMS: atom_id res chain seq x y z
N MET A 1 28.61 20.98 20.73
CA MET A 1 27.29 20.40 21.10
C MET A 1 27.40 18.89 20.96
N THR A 2 26.79 18.14 21.87
CA THR A 2 26.94 16.68 21.98
C THR A 2 26.20 15.97 20.84
N HIS A 3 26.81 14.94 20.25
CA HIS A 3 26.10 14.00 19.38
C HIS A 3 24.95 13.35 20.16
N LEU A 4 23.77 13.30 19.55
CA LEU A 4 22.55 12.74 20.12
C LEU A 4 22.53 11.21 20.04
N PHE A 5 23.20 10.65 19.04
CA PHE A 5 23.27 9.21 18.80
C PHE A 5 24.71 8.77 18.52
N SER A 6 25.03 7.55 18.94
CA SER A 6 26.19 6.83 18.43
C SER A 6 25.97 6.42 16.97
N LYS A 7 27.08 6.20 16.24
CA LYS A 7 27.02 5.64 14.88
C LYS A 7 26.29 4.30 14.81
N HIS A 8 26.38 3.50 15.89
CA HIS A 8 25.70 2.22 15.99
C HIS A 8 24.18 2.40 16.07
N GLU A 9 23.70 3.30 16.92
CA GLU A 9 22.26 3.59 17.05
C GLU A 9 21.67 4.11 15.74
N LEU A 10 22.37 5.02 15.04
CA LEU A 10 21.92 5.52 13.73
C LEU A 10 21.83 4.39 12.68
N THR A 11 22.78 3.45 12.71
CA THR A 11 22.77 2.27 11.83
C THR A 11 21.62 1.34 12.19
N GLU A 12 21.36 1.13 13.48
CA GLU A 12 20.28 0.28 13.96
C GLU A 12 18.90 0.85 13.58
N LEU A 13 18.70 2.16 13.74
CA LEU A 13 17.48 2.87 13.35
C LEU A 13 17.18 2.75 11.84
N ALA A 14 18.22 2.65 11.01
CA ALA A 14 18.11 2.43 9.57
C ALA A 14 18.00 0.95 9.15
N THR A 15 18.14 0.02 10.10
CA THR A 15 18.11 -1.42 9.83
C THR A 15 16.67 -1.95 9.86
N PRO A 16 16.23 -2.73 8.85
CA PRO A 16 14.90 -3.32 8.84
C PRO A 16 14.61 -4.15 10.11
N TYR A 17 13.38 -4.08 10.62
CA TYR A 17 12.95 -4.85 11.79
C TYR A 17 13.28 -6.36 11.72
N PRO A 18 13.01 -7.07 10.61
CA PRO A 18 13.32 -8.50 10.55
C PRO A 18 14.82 -8.80 10.63
N ASP A 19 15.67 -7.87 10.18
CA ASP A 19 17.13 -7.97 10.28
C ASP A 19 17.60 -7.70 11.70
N ARG A 20 17.03 -6.70 12.39
CA ARG A 20 17.28 -6.43 13.82
C ARG A 20 16.95 -7.66 14.67
N ILE A 21 15.74 -8.24 14.49
CA ILE A 21 15.31 -9.46 15.21
C ILE A 21 16.28 -10.62 14.96
N THR A 22 16.62 -10.89 13.69
CA THR A 22 17.57 -11.96 13.32
C THR A 22 18.96 -11.72 13.93
N GLY A 23 19.41 -10.47 14.00
CA GLY A 23 20.66 -10.08 14.66
C GLY A 23 20.66 -10.42 16.14
N HIS A 24 19.60 -10.06 16.87
CA HIS A 24 19.44 -10.40 18.28
C HIS A 24 19.35 -11.92 18.52
N ILE A 25 18.65 -12.66 17.65
CA ILE A 25 18.63 -14.14 17.70
C ILE A 25 20.05 -14.72 17.62
N ARG A 26 20.88 -14.23 16.69
CA ARG A 26 22.27 -14.71 16.52
C ARG A 26 23.14 -14.43 17.75
N ARG A 27 22.92 -13.30 18.42
CA ARG A 27 23.59 -12.93 19.67
C ARG A 27 22.98 -13.57 20.92
N LYS A 28 21.92 -14.39 20.77
CA LYS A 28 21.14 -15.00 21.85
C LYS A 28 20.49 -13.98 22.80
N GLU A 29 20.19 -12.79 22.30
CA GLU A 29 19.53 -11.69 23.03
C GLU A 29 18.00 -11.82 22.86
N ILE A 30 17.39 -12.86 23.43
CA ILE A 30 15.99 -13.22 23.14
C ILE A 30 15.01 -12.13 23.58
N ASP A 31 15.22 -11.51 24.73
CA ASP A 31 14.35 -10.43 25.22
C ASP A 31 14.39 -9.20 24.30
N ARG A 32 15.57 -8.90 23.75
CA ARG A 32 15.71 -7.83 22.73
C ARG A 32 15.02 -8.22 21.43
N ALA A 33 15.15 -9.47 20.99
CA ALA A 33 14.46 -9.96 19.80
C ALA A 33 12.93 -9.86 19.94
N LEU A 34 12.38 -10.17 21.13
CA LEU A 34 10.97 -10.01 21.46
C LEU A 34 10.54 -8.54 21.41
N SER A 35 11.27 -7.65 22.10
CA SER A 35 10.99 -6.21 22.09
C SER A 35 10.96 -5.63 20.67
N VAL A 36 11.92 -5.99 19.83
CA VAL A 36 11.98 -5.52 18.42
C VAL A 36 10.84 -6.13 17.59
N CYS A 37 10.40 -7.35 17.89
CA CYS A 37 9.25 -7.95 17.24
C CYS A 37 7.94 -7.23 17.60
N ASP A 38 7.79 -6.79 18.85
CA ASP A 38 6.66 -5.98 19.29
C ASP A 38 6.68 -4.59 18.64
N GLU A 39 7.83 -3.93 18.54
CA GLU A 39 7.98 -2.68 17.79
C GLU A 39 7.58 -2.83 16.30
N MET A 40 7.98 -3.95 15.67
CA MET A 40 7.62 -4.27 14.29
C MET A 40 6.10 -4.39 14.12
N ARG A 41 5.39 -4.99 15.09
CA ARG A 41 3.94 -5.16 15.07
C ARG A 41 3.22 -3.81 14.85
N GLU A 42 3.72 -2.75 15.45
CA GLU A 42 3.14 -1.41 15.38
C GLU A 42 3.76 -0.50 14.32
N SER A 43 4.75 -0.98 13.55
CA SER A 43 5.52 -0.10 12.66
C SER A 43 4.75 0.38 11.43
N ARG A 44 3.76 -0.40 10.98
CA ARG A 44 3.09 -0.19 9.68
C ARG A 44 1.76 0.55 9.76
N ILE A 45 1.11 0.57 10.93
CA ILE A 45 -0.26 1.06 11.07
C ILE A 45 -0.40 2.52 10.65
N LEU A 46 0.57 3.36 10.99
CA LEU A 46 0.52 4.78 10.65
C LEU A 46 0.58 5.03 9.14
N LEU A 47 1.53 4.38 8.46
CA LEU A 47 1.69 4.53 7.01
C LEU A 47 0.51 3.89 6.25
N HIS A 48 0.05 2.72 6.69
CA HIS A 48 -1.15 2.09 6.15
C HIS A 48 -2.37 3.02 6.24
N ASP A 49 -2.61 3.58 7.42
CA ASP A 49 -3.75 4.44 7.67
C ASP A 49 -3.67 5.72 6.85
N TYR A 50 -2.47 6.31 6.76
CA TYR A 50 -2.23 7.43 5.87
C TYR A 50 -2.66 7.13 4.43
N PHE A 51 -2.32 5.95 3.89
CA PHE A 51 -2.72 5.60 2.52
C PHE A 51 -4.23 5.43 2.38
N ALA A 52 -4.87 4.68 3.27
CA ALA A 52 -6.31 4.44 3.22
C ALA A 52 -7.12 5.74 3.41
N ASP A 53 -6.73 6.56 4.38
CA ASP A 53 -7.33 7.87 4.67
C ASP A 53 -7.12 8.82 3.48
N SER A 54 -5.92 8.83 2.87
CA SER A 54 -5.64 9.65 1.68
C SER A 54 -6.52 9.28 0.49
N CYS A 55 -6.66 8.00 0.17
CA CYS A 55 -7.58 7.55 -0.88
C CYS A 55 -9.02 7.99 -0.56
N THR A 56 -9.47 7.82 0.69
CA THR A 56 -10.82 8.22 1.12
C THR A 56 -11.05 9.70 0.89
N VAL A 57 -10.13 10.55 1.37
CA VAL A 57 -10.24 12.01 1.30
C VAL A 57 -10.15 12.50 -0.13
N LEU A 58 -9.19 12.01 -0.92
CA LEU A 58 -8.99 12.46 -2.30
C LEU A 58 -10.14 12.05 -3.22
N TRP A 59 -10.63 10.81 -3.13
CA TRP A 59 -11.73 10.35 -3.98
C TRP A 59 -13.05 11.03 -3.61
N SER A 60 -13.26 11.30 -2.33
CA SER A 60 -14.40 12.11 -1.86
C SER A 60 -14.30 13.52 -2.42
N TRP A 61 -13.15 14.19 -2.25
CA TRP A 61 -12.91 15.54 -2.77
C TRP A 61 -13.17 15.66 -4.27
N ILE A 62 -12.80 14.64 -5.07
CA ILE A 62 -13.10 14.60 -6.50
C ILE A 62 -14.61 14.56 -6.74
N GLY A 63 -15.34 13.68 -6.04
CA GLY A 63 -16.79 13.60 -6.20
C GLY A 63 -17.53 14.84 -5.72
N ASP A 64 -17.01 15.58 -4.73
CA ASP A 64 -17.55 16.88 -4.32
C ASP A 64 -17.49 17.90 -5.46
N ARG A 65 -16.40 17.88 -6.24
CA ARG A 65 -16.13 18.93 -7.24
C ARG A 65 -16.55 18.59 -8.65
N LEU A 66 -16.45 17.32 -9.04
CA LEU A 66 -16.78 16.84 -10.38
C LEU A 66 -18.11 16.07 -10.43
N GLY A 67 -18.74 15.84 -9.27
CA GLY A 67 -19.97 15.06 -9.15
C GLY A 67 -19.73 13.55 -9.12
N GLU A 68 -20.75 12.80 -8.71
CA GLU A 68 -20.69 11.34 -8.54
C GLU A 68 -20.36 10.58 -9.84
N ASP A 69 -20.83 11.05 -11.00
CA ASP A 69 -20.56 10.43 -12.29
C ASP A 69 -19.05 10.41 -12.65
N SER A 70 -18.26 11.29 -12.03
CA SER A 70 -16.80 11.29 -12.19
C SER A 70 -16.11 10.12 -11.50
N ILE A 71 -16.75 9.50 -10.50
CA ILE A 71 -16.15 8.47 -9.66
C ILE A 71 -15.85 7.21 -10.47
N GLU A 72 -16.76 6.80 -11.35
CA GLU A 72 -16.47 5.68 -12.27
C GLU A 72 -15.28 5.98 -13.18
N LYS A 73 -15.20 7.18 -13.75
CA LYS A 73 -14.06 7.60 -14.60
C LYS A 73 -12.75 7.56 -13.81
N LEU A 74 -12.76 8.06 -12.58
CA LEU A 74 -11.63 8.04 -11.66
C LEU A 74 -11.16 6.60 -11.39
N PHE A 75 -12.04 5.70 -10.98
CA PHE A 75 -11.63 4.33 -10.64
C PHE A 75 -11.13 3.55 -11.87
N ARG A 76 -11.74 3.75 -13.04
CA ARG A 76 -11.23 3.21 -14.31
C ARG A 76 -9.82 3.71 -14.61
N TYR A 77 -9.56 5.02 -14.46
CA TYR A 77 -8.22 5.59 -14.63
C TYR A 77 -7.22 5.03 -13.62
N VAL A 78 -7.57 5.02 -12.33
CA VAL A 78 -6.71 4.59 -11.23
C VAL A 78 -6.27 3.14 -11.41
N PHE A 79 -7.19 2.23 -11.70
CA PHE A 79 -6.86 0.80 -11.80
C PHE A 79 -6.25 0.40 -13.14
N LYS A 80 -6.48 1.17 -14.21
CA LYS A 80 -5.67 1.06 -15.43
C LYS A 80 -4.18 1.28 -15.14
N GLN A 81 -3.85 2.22 -14.25
CA GLN A 81 -2.47 2.54 -13.91
C GLN A 81 -1.87 1.61 -12.83
N SER A 82 -2.69 1.16 -11.89
CA SER A 82 -2.22 0.49 -10.66
C SER A 82 -2.47 -1.02 -10.60
N ALA A 83 -3.36 -1.57 -11.43
CA ALA A 83 -3.77 -2.98 -11.35
C ALA A 83 -3.77 -3.75 -12.68
N GLU A 84 -4.03 -3.11 -13.82
CA GLU A 84 -4.17 -3.80 -15.11
C GLU A 84 -2.97 -4.68 -15.46
N ARG A 85 -1.76 -4.10 -15.43
CA ARG A 85 -0.51 -4.80 -15.80
C ARG A 85 0.00 -5.76 -14.74
N GLN A 86 -0.41 -5.55 -13.49
CA GLN A 86 0.06 -6.29 -12.31
C GLN A 86 -0.79 -7.52 -12.06
N TYR A 87 -2.10 -7.43 -12.31
CA TYR A 87 -3.07 -8.46 -11.95
C TYR A 87 -3.87 -8.95 -13.16
N TYR A 88 -4.50 -8.06 -13.93
CA TYR A 88 -5.51 -8.47 -14.91
C TYR A 88 -4.90 -9.13 -16.15
N GLU A 89 -3.79 -8.60 -16.68
CA GLU A 89 -3.13 -9.14 -17.86
C GLU A 89 -2.56 -10.55 -17.67
N VAL A 90 -2.39 -10.99 -16.42
CA VAL A 90 -1.83 -12.31 -16.05
C VAL A 90 -2.78 -13.15 -15.21
N ALA A 91 -4.03 -12.72 -15.06
CA ALA A 91 -5.00 -13.41 -14.23
C ALA A 91 -5.33 -14.83 -14.73
N ASP A 92 -5.12 -15.10 -16.03
CA ASP A 92 -5.25 -16.46 -16.60
C ASP A 92 -4.16 -17.42 -16.12
N ALA A 93 -3.09 -16.95 -15.49
CA ALA A 93 -2.09 -17.81 -14.85
C ALA A 93 -2.56 -18.42 -13.51
N GLN A 94 -3.76 -18.07 -13.03
CA GLN A 94 -4.35 -18.60 -11.78
C GLN A 94 -4.85 -20.04 -11.94
N VAL A 95 -3.92 -20.99 -12.09
CA VAL A 95 -4.25 -22.43 -12.30
C VAL A 95 -4.22 -23.27 -11.02
N MET A 96 -3.75 -22.70 -9.91
CA MET A 96 -3.69 -23.35 -8.59
C MET A 96 -4.28 -22.43 -7.51
N PRO A 97 -5.56 -22.59 -7.15
CA PRO A 97 -6.26 -21.66 -6.27
C PRO A 97 -5.64 -21.57 -4.87
N HIS A 98 -5.06 -22.66 -4.37
CA HIS A 98 -4.39 -22.68 -3.06
C HIS A 98 -3.17 -21.74 -2.97
N LEU A 99 -2.44 -21.50 -4.08
CA LEU A 99 -1.37 -20.51 -4.09
C LEU A 99 -1.90 -19.08 -4.08
N THR A 100 -3.02 -18.83 -4.74
CA THR A 100 -3.74 -17.56 -4.64
C THR A 100 -4.17 -17.30 -3.19
N VAL A 101 -4.67 -18.32 -2.47
CA VAL A 101 -5.01 -18.20 -1.04
C VAL A 101 -3.79 -17.84 -0.20
N PHE A 102 -2.63 -18.50 -0.39
CA PHE A 102 -1.40 -18.14 0.32
C PHE A 102 -0.97 -16.68 0.08
N LEU A 103 -1.04 -16.23 -1.18
CA LEU A 103 -0.73 -14.86 -1.56
C LEU A 103 -1.69 -13.86 -0.88
N LEU A 104 -2.99 -14.10 -1.00
CA LEU A 104 -4.00 -13.20 -0.43
C LEU A 104 -3.95 -13.18 1.09
N ALA A 105 -3.65 -14.30 1.76
CA ALA A 105 -3.47 -14.31 3.21
C ALA A 105 -2.27 -13.46 3.64
N LYS A 106 -1.16 -13.50 2.90
CA LYS A 106 -0.03 -12.57 3.11
C LYS A 106 -0.45 -11.12 2.96
N SER A 107 -1.16 -10.79 1.87
CA SER A 107 -1.68 -9.44 1.65
C SER A 107 -2.65 -8.99 2.74
N TRP A 108 -3.56 -9.85 3.20
CA TRP A 108 -4.55 -9.51 4.24
C TRP A 108 -3.94 -9.41 5.65
N ARG A 109 -2.89 -10.17 5.98
CA ARG A 109 -2.13 -9.96 7.22
C ARG A 109 -1.43 -8.60 7.22
N ALA A 110 -0.79 -8.23 6.11
CA ALA A 110 -0.22 -6.91 5.93
C ALA A 110 -1.29 -5.81 6.04
N HIS A 111 -2.42 -5.99 5.36
CA HIS A 111 -3.53 -5.04 5.36
C HIS A 111 -4.09 -4.84 6.76
N SER A 112 -4.26 -5.93 7.51
CA SER A 112 -4.73 -5.91 8.90
C SER A 112 -3.75 -5.30 9.89
N CYS A 113 -2.56 -4.87 9.43
CA CYS A 113 -1.52 -4.28 10.26
C CYS A 113 -1.22 -5.12 11.51
N PHE A 114 -1.21 -6.45 11.36
CA PHE A 114 -1.00 -7.39 12.47
C PHE A 114 -2.01 -7.26 13.63
N GLY A 115 -3.21 -6.72 13.38
CA GLY A 115 -4.28 -6.60 14.37
C GLY A 115 -4.07 -5.48 15.39
N VAL A 116 -3.30 -4.43 15.06
CA VAL A 116 -3.07 -3.29 15.95
C VAL A 116 -3.80 -2.03 15.49
N GLY A 117 -3.81 -1.02 16.38
CA GLY A 117 -4.40 0.29 16.13
C GLY A 117 -5.89 0.38 16.51
N PRO A 118 -6.50 1.56 16.34
CA PRO A 118 -7.92 1.75 16.62
C PRO A 118 -8.74 0.89 15.65
N TYR A 119 -9.76 0.20 16.16
CA TYR A 119 -10.57 -0.78 15.42
C TYR A 119 -9.71 -1.84 14.73
N PRO A 120 -9.00 -2.69 15.51
CA PRO A 120 -8.04 -3.63 14.97
C PRO A 120 -8.71 -4.61 14.01
N ALA A 121 -8.19 -4.66 12.78
CA ALA A 121 -8.70 -5.55 11.76
C ALA A 121 -8.18 -6.96 11.96
N LYS A 122 -9.03 -7.94 11.68
CA LYS A 122 -8.69 -9.37 11.65
C LYS A 122 -9.43 -10.03 10.51
N PHE A 123 -8.98 -11.22 10.15
CA PHE A 123 -9.69 -12.05 9.19
C PHE A 123 -9.58 -13.53 9.56
N ARG A 124 -10.52 -14.32 9.04
CA ARG A 124 -10.44 -15.78 9.03
C ARG A 124 -10.62 -16.29 7.60
N ILE A 125 -10.12 -17.49 7.33
CA ILE A 125 -10.31 -18.17 6.06
C ILE A 125 -11.11 -19.43 6.31
N THR A 126 -12.14 -19.67 5.51
CA THR A 126 -12.87 -20.96 5.46
C THR A 126 -12.77 -21.55 4.07
N GLU A 127 -12.89 -22.87 3.97
CA GLU A 127 -12.91 -23.61 2.72
C GLU A 127 -14.16 -24.49 2.64
N ASP A 128 -14.80 -24.50 1.49
CA ASP A 128 -15.81 -25.47 1.10
C ASP A 128 -15.40 -26.19 -0.21
N HIS A 129 -16.28 -27.01 -0.77
CA HIS A 129 -15.98 -27.75 -2.00
C HIS A 129 -15.77 -26.86 -3.24
N ASP A 130 -16.33 -25.65 -3.25
CA ASP A 130 -16.32 -24.75 -4.40
C ASP A 130 -15.27 -23.63 -4.27
N LYS A 131 -15.02 -23.13 -3.06
CA LYS A 131 -14.28 -21.90 -2.83
C LYS A 131 -13.61 -21.80 -1.46
N PHE A 132 -12.69 -20.84 -1.39
CA PHE A 132 -12.21 -20.27 -0.14
C PHE A 132 -12.92 -18.95 0.11
N THR A 133 -13.22 -18.66 1.38
CA THR A 133 -13.82 -17.39 1.79
C THR A 133 -12.96 -16.72 2.84
N PHE A 134 -12.51 -15.49 2.55
CA PHE A 134 -11.86 -14.61 3.51
C PHE A 134 -12.93 -13.74 4.16
N HIS A 135 -13.18 -13.96 5.45
CA HIS A 135 -14.11 -13.16 6.24
C HIS A 135 -13.33 -12.06 6.95
N LEU A 136 -13.61 -10.81 6.62
CA LEU A 136 -12.85 -9.63 7.04
C LEU A 136 -13.64 -8.84 8.10
N GLU A 137 -13.12 -8.73 9.33
CA GLU A 137 -13.89 -8.32 10.52
C GLU A 137 -13.12 -7.40 11.49
N PRO A 138 -13.25 -6.07 11.36
CA PRO A 138 -13.61 -5.37 10.14
C PRO A 138 -12.54 -5.61 9.06
N CYS A 139 -12.89 -5.41 7.79
CA CYS A 139 -11.82 -5.25 6.80
C CYS A 139 -10.95 -4.05 7.16
N ALA A 140 -9.63 -4.20 7.01
CA ALA A 140 -8.65 -3.21 7.43
C ALA A 140 -8.70 -1.88 6.65
N SER A 141 -9.59 -1.80 5.68
CA SER A 141 -9.74 -0.74 4.72
C SER A 141 -11.07 -0.01 4.95
N GLY A 142 -12.09 -0.22 4.10
CA GLY A 142 -13.36 0.51 4.13
C GLY A 142 -14.17 0.39 5.41
N ALA A 143 -14.31 -0.81 5.97
CA ALA A 143 -15.06 -1.02 7.20
C ALA A 143 -14.38 -0.32 8.39
N ARG A 144 -13.05 -0.37 8.46
CA ARG A 144 -12.28 0.34 9.47
C ARG A 144 -12.35 1.86 9.30
N LEU A 145 -12.34 2.37 8.07
CA LEU A 145 -12.58 3.79 7.79
C LEU A 145 -13.98 4.22 8.24
N TRP A 146 -14.98 3.38 8.01
CA TRP A 146 -16.35 3.62 8.45
C TRP A 146 -16.45 3.68 9.98
N LYS A 147 -15.86 2.72 10.69
CA LYS A 147 -15.79 2.72 12.16
C LYS A 147 -15.04 3.92 12.74
N LYS A 148 -14.07 4.47 12.01
CA LYS A 148 -13.37 5.72 12.37
C LYS A 148 -14.24 6.97 12.20
N GLY A 149 -15.44 6.86 11.65
CA GLY A 149 -16.34 7.99 11.41
C GLY A 149 -16.00 8.80 10.17
N TRP A 150 -15.18 8.30 9.24
CA TRP A 150 -14.78 9.08 8.05
C TRP A 150 -15.95 9.56 7.19
N TYR A 151 -17.07 8.83 7.20
CA TYR A 151 -18.28 9.16 6.44
C TYR A 151 -19.31 9.96 7.24
N GLU A 152 -18.97 10.37 8.46
CA GLU A 152 -19.74 11.38 9.20
C GLU A 152 -19.57 12.76 8.54
N GLU A 153 -20.56 13.62 8.73
CA GLU A 153 -20.54 14.97 8.17
C GLU A 153 -19.29 15.75 8.61
N GLY A 154 -18.64 16.42 7.66
CA GLY A 154 -17.44 17.22 7.89
C GLY A 154 -16.11 16.45 8.01
N LYS A 155 -16.13 15.11 8.16
CA LYS A 155 -14.90 14.31 8.32
C LYS A 155 -14.14 14.09 7.01
N GLY A 156 -14.81 14.22 5.86
CA GLY A 156 -14.17 14.30 4.53
C GLY A 156 -14.27 13.03 3.69
N GLY A 157 -14.86 11.96 4.20
CA GLY A 157 -15.29 10.82 3.41
C GLY A 157 -16.71 11.02 2.87
N ARG A 158 -16.97 10.52 1.65
CA ARG A 158 -18.30 10.49 1.04
C ARG A 158 -18.83 9.08 0.81
N VAL A 159 -20.15 9.02 0.66
CA VAL A 159 -20.92 7.86 0.24
C VAL A 159 -21.69 8.18 -1.03
N SER A 160 -22.08 7.16 -1.80
CA SER A 160 -22.91 7.36 -3.01
C SER A 160 -24.29 7.91 -2.69
N GLY A 161 -24.71 8.89 -3.49
CA GLY A 161 -26.07 9.43 -3.53
C GLY A 161 -27.04 8.57 -4.33
N SER A 162 -26.55 7.74 -5.26
CA SER A 162 -27.38 6.88 -6.11
C SER A 162 -26.90 5.42 -6.16
N GLU A 163 -27.76 4.56 -6.70
CA GLU A 163 -27.46 3.16 -6.97
C GLU A 163 -26.78 2.99 -8.31
N HIS A 164 -25.64 2.29 -8.31
CA HIS A 164 -24.89 1.94 -9.51
C HIS A 164 -24.37 0.50 -9.45
N PRO A 165 -24.04 -0.14 -10.58
CA PRO A 165 -23.32 -1.42 -10.57
C PRO A 165 -22.07 -1.40 -9.70
N TRP A 166 -21.28 -0.32 -9.75
CA TRP A 166 -20.06 -0.14 -8.93
C TRP A 166 -20.31 0.26 -7.47
N THR A 167 -21.58 0.35 -7.05
CA THR A 167 -21.98 0.40 -5.64
C THR A 167 -22.58 -0.92 -5.15
N TYR A 168 -22.61 -1.97 -5.99
CA TYR A 168 -23.45 -3.16 -5.76
C TYR A 168 -24.96 -2.83 -5.72
N ASN A 169 -25.39 -1.83 -6.51
CA ASN A 169 -26.74 -1.30 -6.59
C ASN A 169 -27.32 -0.90 -5.23
N ARG A 170 -26.55 -0.12 -4.45
CA ARG A 170 -27.08 0.48 -3.22
C ARG A 170 -26.66 1.93 -3.09
N LYS A 171 -27.57 2.73 -2.57
CA LYS A 171 -27.29 4.09 -2.10
C LYS A 171 -26.47 4.03 -0.81
N GLY A 172 -25.72 5.09 -0.53
CA GLY A 172 -24.93 5.22 0.69
C GLY A 172 -23.70 4.30 0.71
N PHE A 173 -23.19 3.87 -0.45
CA PHE A 173 -21.98 3.06 -0.50
C PHE A 173 -20.73 3.93 -0.34
N PRO A 174 -19.83 3.65 0.63
CA PRO A 174 -18.66 4.49 0.83
C PRO A 174 -17.76 4.57 -0.39
N TYR A 175 -17.31 5.76 -0.74
CA TYR A 175 -16.49 5.98 -1.94
C TYR A 175 -15.20 5.19 -1.93
N TYR A 176 -14.59 5.07 -0.75
CA TYR A 176 -13.43 4.21 -0.61
C TYR A 176 -13.75 2.75 -0.98
N CYS A 177 -14.91 2.22 -0.59
CA CYS A 177 -15.30 0.83 -0.87
C CYS A 177 -15.57 0.55 -2.35
N ILE A 178 -15.81 1.57 -3.18
CA ILE A 178 -16.01 1.44 -4.65
C ILE A 178 -14.78 0.81 -5.33
N HIS A 179 -13.61 0.88 -4.70
CA HIS A 179 -12.41 0.20 -5.19
C HIS A 179 -12.62 -1.32 -5.33
N CYS A 180 -13.46 -1.94 -4.46
CA CYS A 180 -13.69 -3.38 -4.45
C CYS A 180 -14.35 -3.91 -5.74
N PRO A 181 -15.51 -3.40 -6.20
CA PRO A 181 -16.13 -3.88 -7.43
C PRO A 181 -15.26 -3.61 -8.67
N PHE A 182 -14.56 -2.48 -8.74
CA PHE A 182 -13.66 -2.21 -9.87
C PHE A 182 -12.44 -3.14 -9.88
N LEU A 183 -11.77 -3.32 -8.75
CA LEU A 183 -10.55 -4.13 -8.65
C LEU A 183 -10.82 -5.62 -8.91
N ASN A 184 -11.93 -6.14 -8.38
CA ASN A 184 -12.14 -7.58 -8.32
C ASN A 184 -13.13 -8.12 -9.36
N GLU A 185 -14.02 -7.28 -9.89
CA GLU A 185 -15.18 -7.76 -10.66
C GLU A 185 -15.29 -7.07 -12.01
N ILE A 186 -15.46 -5.75 -12.05
CA ILE A 186 -15.73 -4.99 -13.27
C ILE A 186 -14.52 -5.01 -14.21
N LEU A 187 -13.35 -4.55 -13.75
CA LEU A 187 -12.19 -4.40 -14.64
C LEU A 187 -11.54 -5.75 -15.02
N PRO A 188 -11.45 -6.76 -14.12
CA PRO A 188 -11.06 -8.10 -14.55
C PRO A 188 -11.98 -8.65 -15.63
N TYR A 189 -13.31 -8.46 -15.53
CA TYR A 189 -14.27 -8.91 -16.54
C TYR A 189 -14.13 -8.18 -17.89
N GLU A 190 -13.86 -6.88 -17.86
CA GLU A 190 -13.66 -6.07 -19.06
C GLU A 190 -12.30 -6.30 -19.72
N SER A 191 -11.29 -6.72 -18.94
CA SER A 191 -9.95 -7.03 -19.42
C SER A 191 -9.90 -8.32 -20.27
N GLY A 192 -8.71 -8.67 -20.73
CA GLY A 192 -8.45 -9.97 -21.38
C GLY A 192 -8.79 -11.19 -20.50
N TYR A 193 -8.88 -11.02 -19.17
CA TYR A 193 -9.29 -12.10 -18.27
C TYR A 193 -10.76 -12.49 -18.44
N GLY A 194 -11.67 -11.56 -18.75
CA GLY A 194 -13.02 -11.88 -19.20
C GLY A 194 -13.96 -12.50 -18.14
N MET A 195 -13.57 -12.56 -16.87
CA MET A 195 -14.36 -13.10 -15.76
C MET A 195 -14.25 -12.22 -14.52
N ILE A 196 -15.17 -12.38 -13.57
CA ILE A 196 -14.99 -11.83 -12.23
C ILE A 196 -13.84 -12.61 -11.55
N MET A 197 -12.90 -11.90 -10.94
CA MET A 197 -11.72 -12.51 -10.33
C MET A 197 -12.01 -13.05 -8.93
N TRP A 198 -12.34 -12.17 -7.99
CA TRP A 198 -12.62 -12.53 -6.60
C TRP A 198 -13.89 -11.82 -6.12
N PRO A 199 -15.08 -12.41 -6.35
CA PRO A 199 -16.33 -11.76 -5.98
C PRO A 199 -16.36 -11.37 -4.50
N VAL A 200 -16.87 -10.17 -4.22
CA VAL A 200 -16.93 -9.62 -2.88
C VAL A 200 -18.38 -9.53 -2.41
N ASP A 201 -18.65 -10.02 -1.21
CA ASP A 201 -19.88 -9.72 -0.49
C ASP A 201 -19.62 -8.47 0.37
N PRO A 202 -20.17 -7.29 0.01
CA PRO A 202 -19.87 -6.06 0.70
C PRO A 202 -20.57 -5.99 2.07
N LEU A 203 -19.92 -5.35 3.05
CA LEU A 203 -20.54 -5.01 4.33
C LEU A 203 -21.77 -4.12 4.13
N ASN A 204 -22.89 -4.35 4.82
CA ASN A 204 -24.06 -3.46 4.75
C ASN A 204 -23.93 -2.26 5.69
N SER A 205 -23.39 -2.50 6.89
CA SER A 205 -23.11 -1.55 7.95
C SER A 205 -21.66 -1.69 8.44
N PRO A 206 -21.11 -0.71 9.20
CA PRO A 206 -19.76 -0.83 9.75
C PRO A 206 -19.55 -2.04 10.69
N GLU A 207 -20.62 -2.66 11.18
CA GLU A 207 -20.53 -3.85 12.04
C GLU A 207 -20.51 -5.17 11.26
N ASP A 208 -20.90 -5.15 9.98
CA ASP A 208 -20.96 -6.35 9.17
C ASP A 208 -19.59 -6.74 8.60
N PRO A 209 -19.31 -8.05 8.48
CA PRO A 209 -18.13 -8.51 7.77
C PRO A 209 -18.21 -8.18 6.28
N CYS A 210 -17.05 -8.01 5.66
CA CYS A 210 -16.89 -8.12 4.22
C CYS A 210 -16.33 -9.51 3.90
N ALA A 211 -16.78 -10.15 2.81
CA ALA A 211 -16.25 -11.45 2.42
C ALA A 211 -15.69 -11.44 1.00
N TRP A 212 -14.50 -12.00 0.81
CA TRP A 212 -13.91 -12.24 -0.51
C TRP A 212 -13.95 -13.73 -0.83
N HIS A 213 -14.43 -14.07 -2.02
CA HIS A 213 -14.55 -15.45 -2.48
C HIS A 213 -13.50 -15.77 -3.53
N ILE A 214 -12.70 -16.80 -3.28
CA ILE A 214 -11.73 -17.34 -4.23
C ILE A 214 -12.25 -18.71 -4.64
N TYR A 215 -12.94 -18.78 -5.77
CA TYR A 215 -13.43 -20.05 -6.30
C TYR A 215 -12.26 -20.91 -6.74
N LYS A 216 -12.29 -22.20 -6.40
CA LYS A 216 -11.30 -23.19 -6.85
C LYS A 216 -11.26 -23.25 -8.38
N ASN A 217 -12.43 -23.10 -8.99
CA ASN A 217 -12.61 -22.85 -10.40
C ASN A 217 -13.27 -21.48 -10.62
N PRO A 218 -12.57 -20.47 -11.16
CA PRO A 218 -13.18 -19.16 -11.45
C PRO A 218 -14.37 -19.23 -12.41
N CYS A 219 -14.48 -20.28 -13.25
CA CYS A 219 -15.65 -20.49 -14.10
C CYS A 219 -16.92 -20.85 -13.30
N ASN A 220 -16.78 -21.24 -12.03
CA ASN A 220 -17.89 -21.61 -11.13
C ASN A 220 -18.46 -20.41 -10.35
N VAL A 221 -17.92 -19.19 -10.50
CA VAL A 221 -18.50 -17.99 -9.89
C VAL A 221 -19.99 -17.92 -10.27
N PRO A 222 -20.94 -17.82 -9.31
CA PRO A 222 -22.38 -17.83 -9.59
C PRO A 222 -22.85 -16.67 -10.48
N GLU A 223 -23.93 -16.90 -11.25
CA GLU A 223 -24.45 -15.89 -12.19
C GLU A 223 -25.01 -14.65 -11.49
N THR A 224 -25.40 -14.79 -10.22
CA THR A 224 -25.87 -13.68 -9.38
C THR A 224 -24.82 -12.57 -9.24
N TYR A 225 -23.52 -12.91 -9.19
CA TYR A 225 -22.43 -11.93 -9.15
C TYR A 225 -22.28 -11.14 -10.46
N TYR A 226 -22.59 -11.76 -11.61
CA TYR A 226 -22.59 -11.05 -12.90
C TYR A 226 -23.84 -10.18 -13.05
N LYS A 227 -25.02 -10.74 -12.75
CA LYS A 227 -26.31 -10.05 -12.86
C LYS A 227 -26.38 -8.78 -12.00
N ARG A 228 -25.85 -8.81 -10.77
CA ARG A 228 -25.81 -7.59 -9.92
C ARG A 228 -25.00 -6.47 -10.56
N LEU A 229 -24.01 -6.77 -11.38
CA LEU A 229 -23.23 -5.74 -12.09
C LEU A 229 -23.80 -5.40 -13.46
N LYS A 230 -24.98 -5.94 -13.81
CA LYS A 230 -25.58 -5.86 -15.16
C LYS A 230 -24.65 -6.44 -16.24
N LEU A 231 -23.89 -7.49 -15.88
CA LEU A 231 -23.00 -8.22 -16.77
C LEU A 231 -23.60 -9.59 -17.11
N ASN A 232 -23.21 -10.12 -18.27
CA ASN A 232 -23.50 -11.50 -18.67
C ASN A 232 -22.22 -12.32 -18.55
N ARG A 233 -22.30 -13.55 -18.04
CA ARG A 233 -21.12 -14.44 -18.04
C ARG A 233 -20.66 -14.72 -19.47
N LYS A 234 -19.37 -14.46 -19.74
CA LYS A 234 -18.72 -14.84 -21.00
C LYS A 234 -18.39 -16.34 -21.00
N PRO A 235 -18.57 -17.05 -22.12
CA PRO A 235 -18.15 -18.44 -22.23
C PRO A 235 -16.61 -18.52 -22.17
N LYS A 236 -16.09 -19.10 -21.08
CA LYS A 236 -14.65 -19.32 -20.88
C LYS A 236 -14.42 -20.66 -20.20
N LYS A 237 -13.33 -21.33 -20.55
CA LYS A 237 -12.85 -22.55 -19.89
C LYS A 237 -11.46 -22.27 -19.34
N MET A 238 -11.22 -22.64 -18.10
CA MET A 238 -9.89 -22.66 -17.51
C MET A 238 -9.43 -24.10 -17.33
N ARG A 239 -8.19 -24.38 -17.72
CA ARG A 239 -7.53 -25.64 -17.38
C ARG A 239 -6.88 -25.50 -16.01
N LEU A 240 -7.58 -26.00 -15.01
CA LEU A 240 -7.06 -26.03 -13.65
C LEU A 240 -6.05 -27.16 -13.50
N ALA A 241 -5.06 -26.98 -12.63
CA ALA A 241 -4.34 -28.12 -12.10
C ALA A 241 -5.37 -29.10 -11.50
N LYS A 242 -5.11 -30.41 -11.56
CA LYS A 242 -5.97 -31.44 -10.93
C LYS A 242 -6.00 -31.21 -9.42
N THR A 243 -6.82 -30.25 -9.01
CA THR A 243 -7.21 -29.99 -7.64
C THR A 243 -8.47 -30.82 -7.48
N ARG A 244 -8.40 -31.81 -6.60
CA ARG A 244 -9.58 -32.58 -6.24
C ARG A 244 -10.64 -31.59 -5.75
N THR A 245 -11.91 -31.90 -5.99
CA THR A 245 -13.06 -31.21 -5.37
C THR A 245 -13.06 -31.32 -3.82
N ASP A 246 -12.09 -32.04 -3.28
CA ASP A 246 -11.80 -32.18 -1.87
C ASP A 246 -11.35 -30.84 -1.25
N LEU A 247 -11.45 -30.79 0.07
CA LEU A 247 -10.83 -29.73 0.87
C LEU A 247 -9.29 -29.81 0.70
N ILE A 248 -8.67 -28.67 0.44
CA ILE A 248 -7.24 -28.53 0.15
C ILE A 248 -6.46 -28.28 1.43
N PHE A 249 -7.01 -27.52 2.38
CA PHE A 249 -6.38 -27.20 3.65
C PHE A 249 -7.15 -27.80 4.82
N ASP A 250 -6.41 -28.20 5.86
CA ASP A 250 -7.01 -28.44 7.16
C ASP A 250 -7.44 -27.11 7.81
N PRO A 251 -8.55 -27.05 8.58
CA PRO A 251 -8.98 -25.83 9.26
C PRO A 251 -7.91 -25.18 10.15
N VAL A 252 -7.00 -25.96 10.74
CA VAL A 252 -5.86 -25.45 11.52
C VAL A 252 -4.86 -24.74 10.62
N GLU A 253 -4.58 -25.24 9.41
CA GLU A 253 -3.71 -24.58 8.45
C GLU A 253 -4.28 -23.23 8.01
N LEU A 254 -5.59 -23.16 7.74
CA LEU A 254 -6.27 -21.91 7.40
C LEU A 254 -6.20 -20.90 8.55
N LYS A 255 -6.41 -21.37 9.79
CA LYS A 255 -6.29 -20.53 10.98
C LYS A 255 -4.88 -19.99 11.13
N GLU A 256 -3.85 -20.85 11.05
CA GLU A 256 -2.45 -20.44 11.14
C GLU A 256 -2.03 -19.49 10.01
N MET A 257 -2.60 -19.65 8.81
CA MET A 257 -2.37 -18.75 7.68
C MET A 257 -2.92 -17.34 7.94
N ALA A 258 -4.02 -17.20 8.69
CA ALA A 258 -4.59 -15.90 9.01
C ALA A 258 -3.86 -15.17 10.16
N ARG A 259 -3.08 -15.89 10.97
CA ARG A 259 -2.44 -15.32 12.18
C ARG A 259 -1.32 -14.33 11.84
N PRO A 260 -1.21 -13.20 12.57
CA PRO A 260 -0.09 -12.28 12.43
C PRO A 260 1.26 -12.98 12.56
N ILE A 261 2.16 -12.68 11.63
CA ILE A 261 3.49 -13.31 11.62
C ILE A 261 4.36 -12.87 12.80
N THR A 262 4.12 -11.66 13.34
CA THR A 262 4.75 -11.13 14.55
C THR A 262 4.45 -11.99 15.78
N ASP A 263 3.22 -12.45 15.93
CA ASP A 263 2.82 -13.35 17.01
C ASP A 263 3.53 -14.70 16.85
N ARG A 264 3.55 -15.23 15.62
CA ARG A 264 4.24 -16.48 15.30
C ARG A 264 5.75 -16.39 15.55
N ILE A 265 6.40 -15.27 15.25
CA ILE A 265 7.81 -15.02 15.57
C ILE A 265 8.01 -15.05 17.09
N SER A 266 7.20 -14.27 17.83
CA SER A 266 7.30 -14.15 19.29
C SER A 266 7.12 -15.49 20.00
N GLU A 267 6.13 -16.28 19.58
CA GLU A 267 5.90 -17.63 20.14
C GLU A 267 7.06 -18.58 19.89
N ASN A 268 7.69 -18.52 18.71
CA ASN A 268 8.85 -19.36 18.41
C ASN A 268 10.08 -18.90 19.21
N LEU A 269 10.25 -17.60 19.46
CA LEU A 269 11.30 -17.08 20.34
C LEU A 269 11.13 -17.61 21.77
N VAL A 270 9.93 -17.49 22.36
CA VAL A 270 9.63 -17.99 23.72
C VAL A 270 9.84 -19.50 23.83
N LYS A 271 9.50 -20.26 22.78
CA LYS A 271 9.70 -21.73 22.74
C LYS A 271 11.13 -22.16 22.42
N GLY A 272 12.08 -21.24 22.25
CA GLY A 272 13.46 -21.54 21.87
C GLY A 272 13.63 -22.04 20.42
N LYS A 273 12.60 -21.92 19.58
CA LYS A 273 12.59 -22.33 18.16
C LYS A 273 13.20 -21.23 17.27
N LEU A 274 14.48 -20.97 17.48
CA LEU A 274 15.19 -19.81 16.90
C LEU A 274 15.33 -19.88 15.38
N LYS A 275 15.44 -21.09 14.81
CA LYS A 275 15.53 -21.28 13.35
C LYS A 275 14.20 -20.94 12.68
N GLU A 276 13.10 -21.37 13.29
CA GLU A 276 11.73 -21.10 12.85
C GLU A 276 11.41 -19.61 12.95
N ALA A 277 11.74 -18.96 14.07
CA ALA A 277 11.62 -17.51 14.21
C ALA A 277 12.41 -16.76 13.11
N SER A 278 13.66 -17.16 12.86
CA SER A 278 14.49 -16.57 11.80
C SER A 278 13.91 -16.79 10.39
N LYS A 279 13.25 -17.93 10.15
CA LYS A 279 12.56 -18.20 8.87
C LYS A 279 11.36 -17.26 8.70
N LEU A 280 10.55 -17.07 9.73
CA LEU A 280 9.42 -16.14 9.71
C LEU A 280 9.87 -14.68 9.51
N CYS A 281 11.02 -14.28 10.07
CA CYS A 281 11.62 -12.96 9.78
C CYS A 281 11.96 -12.79 8.28
N LYS A 282 12.33 -13.87 7.57
CA LYS A 282 12.52 -13.79 6.11
C LYS A 282 11.19 -13.66 5.37
N GLU A 283 10.15 -14.35 5.82
CA GLU A 283 8.81 -14.36 5.22
C GLU A 283 8.06 -13.02 5.37
N VAL A 284 8.19 -12.34 6.52
CA VAL A 284 7.51 -11.03 6.77
C VAL A 284 8.11 -9.87 5.96
N ARG A 285 9.31 -10.06 5.39
CA ARG A 285 10.13 -8.97 4.83
C ARG A 285 9.41 -8.23 3.70
N ASP A 286 8.81 -8.96 2.78
CA ASP A 286 8.12 -8.44 1.60
C ASP A 286 6.58 -8.48 1.74
N GLU A 287 6.06 -8.81 2.93
CA GLU A 287 4.63 -8.95 3.18
C GLU A 287 3.83 -7.66 2.93
N PHE A 288 4.43 -6.50 3.21
CA PHE A 288 3.78 -5.20 2.96
C PHE A 288 3.96 -4.69 1.51
N LEU A 289 4.92 -5.24 0.76
CA LEU A 289 5.41 -4.64 -0.49
C LEU A 289 4.30 -4.46 -1.54
N THR A 290 3.53 -5.51 -1.81
CA THR A 290 2.47 -5.48 -2.83
C THR A 290 1.36 -4.49 -2.45
N LEU A 291 0.96 -4.45 -1.18
CA LEU A 291 -0.07 -3.53 -0.70
C LEU A 291 0.40 -2.08 -0.73
N HIS A 292 1.61 -1.83 -0.22
CA HIS A 292 2.27 -0.52 -0.26
C HIS A 292 2.30 0.03 -1.69
N ASP A 293 2.78 -0.80 -2.63
CA ASP A 293 2.97 -0.39 -4.01
C ASP A 293 1.63 -0.11 -4.72
N LEU A 294 0.59 -0.89 -4.41
CA LEU A 294 -0.76 -0.64 -4.91
C LEU A 294 -1.27 0.73 -4.40
N TYR A 295 -1.16 1.01 -3.11
CA TYR A 295 -1.54 2.31 -2.54
C TYR A 295 -0.78 3.48 -3.17
N ALA A 296 0.55 3.39 -3.25
CA ALA A 296 1.36 4.45 -3.82
C ALA A 296 0.97 4.74 -5.29
N MET A 297 0.69 3.70 -6.08
CA MET A 297 0.23 3.87 -7.46
C MET A 297 -1.20 4.41 -7.56
N MET A 298 -2.12 3.99 -6.68
CA MET A 298 -3.49 4.53 -6.66
C MET A 298 -3.49 6.02 -6.32
N ILE A 299 -2.69 6.43 -5.34
CA ILE A 299 -2.53 7.83 -4.94
C ILE A 299 -1.89 8.63 -6.08
N LEU A 300 -0.81 8.14 -6.69
CA LEU A 300 -0.19 8.80 -7.85
C LEU A 300 -1.19 8.97 -9.00
N ALA A 301 -1.91 7.92 -9.36
CA ALA A 301 -2.90 7.99 -10.43
C ALA A 301 -4.04 8.96 -10.10
N THR A 302 -4.43 9.07 -8.82
CA THR A 302 -5.41 10.05 -8.35
C THR A 302 -4.90 11.48 -8.54
N TYR A 303 -3.63 11.76 -8.24
CA TYR A 303 -3.03 13.08 -8.51
C TYR A 303 -2.95 13.42 -9.99
N SER A 304 -2.52 12.47 -10.81
CA SER A 304 -2.50 12.65 -12.26
C SER A 304 -3.90 12.94 -12.80
N PHE A 305 -4.92 12.20 -12.33
CA PHE A 305 -6.32 12.45 -12.70
C PHE A 305 -6.79 13.86 -12.31
N ILE A 306 -6.53 14.30 -11.08
CA ILE A 306 -6.91 15.66 -10.64
C ILE A 306 -6.24 16.72 -11.52
N ALA A 307 -4.93 16.61 -11.75
CA ALA A 307 -4.20 17.58 -12.57
C ALA A 307 -4.68 17.60 -14.03
N GLU A 308 -5.00 16.43 -14.60
CA GLU A 308 -5.51 16.31 -15.97
C GLU A 308 -6.94 16.85 -16.12
N GLN A 309 -7.82 16.57 -15.16
CA GLN A 309 -9.24 16.96 -15.25
C GLN A 309 -9.52 18.37 -14.74
N MET A 310 -8.71 18.88 -13.81
CA MET A 310 -9.00 20.11 -13.05
C MET A 310 -7.84 21.10 -12.97
N GLY A 311 -6.65 20.74 -13.46
CA GLY A 311 -5.47 21.59 -13.40
C GLY A 311 -4.63 21.43 -12.12
N GLU A 312 -3.46 22.06 -12.11
CA GLU A 312 -2.48 21.89 -11.03
C GLU A 312 -2.82 22.70 -9.78
N GLU A 313 -3.56 23.80 -9.93
CA GLU A 313 -4.13 24.56 -8.83
C GLU A 313 -5.08 23.67 -8.00
N ALA A 314 -5.96 22.93 -8.68
CA ALA A 314 -6.85 21.96 -8.06
C ALA A 314 -6.09 20.81 -7.37
N LEU A 315 -4.98 20.34 -7.96
CA LEU A 315 -4.09 19.39 -7.30
C LEU A 315 -3.49 19.98 -6.01
N GLY A 316 -3.06 21.25 -6.02
CA GLY A 316 -2.58 21.96 -4.84
C GLY A 316 -3.62 22.02 -3.71
N GLU A 317 -4.89 22.28 -4.04
CA GLU A 317 -6.00 22.25 -3.10
C GLU A 317 -6.29 20.84 -2.55
N ALA A 318 -6.22 19.82 -3.40
CA ALA A 318 -6.40 18.43 -2.98
C ALA A 318 -5.27 17.97 -2.04
N LEU A 319 -4.01 18.35 -2.32
CA LEU A 319 -2.87 18.09 -1.45
C LEU A 319 -3.00 18.83 -0.11
N GLU A 320 -3.51 20.06 -0.11
CA GLU A 320 -3.81 20.81 1.11
C GLU A 320 -4.90 20.10 1.94
N ASN A 321 -5.95 19.61 1.28
CA ASN A 321 -7.04 18.87 1.90
C ASN A 321 -6.55 17.56 2.54
N GLN A 322 -5.77 16.78 1.78
CA GLN A 322 -5.13 15.55 2.25
C GLN A 322 -4.17 15.82 3.41
N PHE A 323 -3.34 16.87 3.33
CA PHE A 323 -2.42 17.23 4.40
C PHE A 323 -3.16 17.51 5.72
N ASN A 324 -4.19 18.35 5.66
CA ASN A 324 -4.93 18.77 6.85
C ASN A 324 -5.68 17.60 7.50
N ARG A 325 -6.22 16.66 6.70
CA ARG A 325 -7.01 15.52 7.21
C ARG A 325 -6.17 14.30 7.59
N CYS A 326 -5.13 13.98 6.81
CA CYS A 326 -4.43 12.70 6.92
C CYS A 326 -3.04 12.81 7.56
N LEU A 327 -2.40 13.99 7.56
CA LEU A 327 -1.02 14.16 8.05
C LEU A 327 -0.91 15.05 9.28
N LYS A 328 -1.63 16.18 9.29
CA LYS A 328 -1.48 17.21 10.32
C LYS A 328 -1.64 16.66 11.73
N HIS A 329 -2.74 15.95 12.02
CA HIS A 329 -2.97 15.40 13.34
C HIS A 329 -2.26 14.06 13.60
N PRO A 330 -2.34 13.05 12.71
CA PRO A 330 -1.74 11.75 13.03
C PRO A 330 -0.21 11.79 13.12
N VAL A 331 0.43 12.65 12.33
CA VAL A 331 1.90 12.71 12.21
C VAL A 331 2.44 13.98 12.83
N LEU A 332 2.01 15.16 12.36
CA LEU A 332 2.72 16.40 12.70
C LEU A 332 2.48 16.85 14.15
N SER A 333 1.25 16.86 14.65
CA SER A 333 1.03 17.20 16.06
C SER A 333 1.67 16.20 17.01
N THR A 334 1.74 14.92 16.60
CA THR A 334 2.42 13.86 17.36
C THR A 334 3.91 14.15 17.50
N ILE A 335 4.60 14.56 16.42
CA ILE A 335 6.03 14.86 16.48
C ILE A 335 6.32 16.25 17.04
N GLU A 336 5.38 17.20 17.04
CA GLU A 336 5.61 18.55 17.56
C GLU A 336 6.01 18.51 19.05
N THR A 337 5.35 17.66 19.84
CA THR A 337 5.56 17.55 21.30
C THR A 337 6.70 16.62 21.72
N MET A 338 7.32 15.89 20.79
CA MET A 338 8.38 14.92 21.12
C MET A 338 9.74 15.60 21.37
N PRO A 339 10.61 15.07 22.24
CA PRO A 339 12.04 15.37 22.22
C PRO A 339 12.67 15.02 20.86
N LEU A 340 13.70 15.76 20.44
CA LEU A 340 14.34 15.57 19.12
C LEU A 340 14.80 14.11 18.86
N THR A 341 15.37 13.44 19.86
CA THR A 341 15.78 12.03 19.76
C THR A 341 14.60 11.09 19.48
N GLN A 342 13.45 11.35 20.11
CA GLN A 342 12.22 10.58 19.86
C GLN A 342 11.64 10.89 18.48
N LYS A 343 11.67 12.16 18.03
CA LYS A 343 11.26 12.53 16.64
C LYS A 343 12.06 11.76 15.61
N ILE A 344 13.38 11.69 15.78
CA ILE A 344 14.27 10.99 14.84
C ILE A 344 13.97 9.49 14.84
N SER A 345 13.81 8.89 16.01
CA SER A 345 13.46 7.46 16.14
C SER A 345 12.09 7.17 15.52
N PHE A 346 11.10 8.04 15.72
CA PHE A 346 9.78 7.92 15.12
C PHE A 346 9.82 8.01 13.59
N LEU A 347 10.52 9.01 13.04
CA LEU A 347 10.67 9.14 11.58
C LEU A 347 11.41 7.94 10.98
N ALA A 348 12.48 7.47 11.62
CA ALA A 348 13.24 6.31 11.18
C ALA A 348 12.38 5.04 11.14
N THR A 349 11.63 4.77 12.21
CA THR A 349 10.98 3.46 12.42
C THR A 349 9.54 3.37 11.95
N LYS A 350 8.76 4.46 12.07
CA LYS A 350 7.32 4.50 11.76
C LYS A 350 7.00 5.14 10.41
N ILE A 351 7.91 5.94 9.85
CA ILE A 351 7.74 6.59 8.55
C ILE A 351 8.65 5.95 7.50
N PHE A 352 9.96 6.23 7.55
CA PHE A 352 10.88 5.77 6.51
C PHE A 352 11.01 4.25 6.52
N GLY A 353 11.20 3.66 7.71
CA GLY A 353 11.25 2.21 7.98
C GLY A 353 10.12 1.40 7.36
N ALA A 354 8.89 1.93 7.48
CA ALA A 354 7.71 1.31 6.90
C ALA A 354 7.64 1.52 5.38
N ASP A 355 7.92 2.74 4.89
CA ASP A 355 7.85 3.13 3.47
C ASP A 355 8.83 2.32 2.61
N HIS A 356 10.05 2.09 3.08
CA HIS A 356 11.05 1.34 2.30
C HIS A 356 10.80 -0.17 2.22
N CYS A 357 9.73 -0.68 2.85
CA CYS A 357 9.28 -2.07 2.77
C CYS A 357 10.40 -3.09 3.04
N ASN A 358 11.23 -2.87 4.08
CA ASN A 358 12.38 -3.70 4.43
C ASN A 358 13.36 -3.94 3.26
N SER A 359 13.48 -2.97 2.35
CA SER A 359 14.40 -2.99 1.21
C SER A 359 14.10 -4.12 0.22
N THR A 360 12.81 -4.33 -0.08
CA THR A 360 12.32 -5.38 -0.99
C THR A 360 11.84 -4.82 -2.33
N GLY A 361 11.69 -5.71 -3.32
CA GLY A 361 11.27 -5.37 -4.68
C GLY A 361 12.42 -5.07 -5.64
N TYR A 362 12.10 -4.72 -6.88
CA TYR A 362 13.09 -4.47 -7.95
C TYR A 362 13.86 -3.17 -7.81
N HIS A 363 13.24 -2.19 -7.14
CA HIS A 363 13.87 -0.94 -6.75
C HIS A 363 13.85 -0.90 -5.22
N PRO A 364 14.73 -1.62 -4.51
CA PRO A 364 14.63 -1.74 -3.07
C PRO A 364 14.94 -0.39 -2.41
N GLY A 365 13.96 0.18 -1.69
CA GLY A 365 14.15 1.43 -0.98
C GLY A 365 15.13 1.27 0.19
N ARG A 366 15.94 2.29 0.45
CA ARG A 366 16.93 2.28 1.54
C ARG A 366 17.04 3.67 2.13
N PHE A 367 17.52 3.74 3.37
CA PHE A 367 17.93 5.01 3.93
C PHE A 367 19.11 4.85 4.88
N SER A 368 19.80 5.97 5.11
CA SER A 368 20.80 6.11 6.16
C SER A 368 20.53 7.39 6.94
N ILE A 369 20.99 7.44 8.19
CA ILE A 369 20.88 8.61 9.04
C ILE A 369 22.30 9.12 9.31
N GLN A 370 22.52 10.41 9.05
CA GLN A 370 23.76 11.09 9.37
C GLN A 370 23.50 12.21 10.38
N GLU A 371 24.39 12.36 11.34
CA GLU A 371 24.34 13.41 12.34
C GLU A 371 25.56 14.33 12.20
N THR A 372 25.29 15.63 12.11
CA THR A 372 26.30 16.70 12.15
C THR A 372 26.09 17.54 13.41
N ASP A 373 26.96 18.53 13.66
CA ASP A 373 26.79 19.44 14.80
C ASP A 373 25.49 20.26 14.75
N LYS A 374 24.95 20.50 13.55
CA LYS A 374 23.80 21.40 13.33
C LYS A 374 22.51 20.68 13.00
N GLU A 375 22.59 19.51 12.37
CA GLU A 375 21.41 18.84 11.79
C GLU A 375 21.53 17.32 11.77
N ILE A 376 20.37 16.68 11.65
CA ILE A 376 20.19 15.25 11.38
C ILE A 376 19.68 15.11 9.95
N GLN A 377 20.30 14.24 9.16
CA GLN A 377 19.94 14.00 7.77
C GLN A 377 19.46 12.57 7.58
N PHE A 378 18.26 12.38 7.03
CA PHE A 378 17.82 11.12 6.45
C PHE A 378 18.11 11.15 4.95
N ILE A 379 18.97 10.25 4.48
CA ILE A 379 19.34 10.12 3.06
C ILE A 379 18.65 8.89 2.51
N LEU A 380 17.69 9.08 1.61
CA LEU A 380 16.80 8.05 1.07
C LEU A 380 17.21 7.71 -0.37
N ASP A 381 17.60 6.45 -0.62
CA ASP A 381 18.17 5.98 -1.89
C ASP A 381 17.65 4.60 -2.34
N PRO A 382 16.62 4.56 -3.21
CA PRO A 382 15.57 5.58 -3.29
C PRO A 382 14.71 5.58 -2.01
N CYS A 383 13.90 6.62 -1.80
CA CYS A 383 12.78 6.51 -0.85
C CYS A 383 11.76 5.45 -1.33
N GLY A 384 11.02 4.87 -0.38
CA GLY A 384 10.15 3.70 -0.59
C GLY A 384 8.94 3.94 -1.49
N SER A 385 8.56 5.21 -1.66
CA SER A 385 7.49 5.59 -2.56
C SER A 385 7.96 6.36 -3.81
N GLY A 386 8.10 7.70 -3.73
CA GLY A 386 8.35 8.57 -4.88
C GLY A 386 9.63 8.25 -5.65
N GLY A 387 10.73 7.99 -4.94
CA GLY A 387 12.01 7.61 -5.52
C GLY A 387 11.93 6.28 -6.28
N ARG A 388 11.25 5.27 -5.72
CA ARG A 388 11.00 3.99 -6.41
C ARG A 388 10.18 4.18 -7.69
N LEU A 389 9.19 5.06 -7.68
CA LEU A 389 8.39 5.41 -8.88
C LEU A 389 9.25 6.10 -9.95
N ILE A 390 10.12 7.03 -9.56
CA ILE A 390 11.06 7.70 -10.47
C ILE A 390 12.02 6.67 -11.11
N GLN A 391 12.64 5.81 -10.29
CA GLN A 391 13.57 4.78 -10.78
C GLN A 391 12.89 3.79 -11.72
N ALA A 392 11.63 3.42 -11.44
CA ALA A 392 10.84 2.55 -12.32
C ALA A 392 10.42 3.22 -13.65
N GLY A 393 10.63 4.53 -13.78
CA GLY A 393 10.29 5.33 -14.95
C GLY A 393 8.81 5.70 -15.02
N ALA A 394 8.13 5.84 -13.87
CA ALA A 394 6.69 6.04 -13.83
C ALA A 394 6.18 7.31 -14.51
N TYR A 395 7.07 8.31 -14.65
CA TYR A 395 6.77 9.61 -15.22
C TYR A 395 7.24 9.75 -16.68
N GLU A 396 7.71 8.65 -17.28
CA GLU A 396 8.12 8.61 -18.68
C GLU A 396 7.08 7.84 -19.51
N PRO A 397 6.97 8.08 -20.83
CA PRO A 397 6.22 7.20 -21.71
C PRO A 397 6.78 5.78 -21.66
N MET A 398 5.90 4.78 -21.67
CA MET A 398 6.32 3.38 -21.75
C MET A 398 7.05 3.13 -23.08
N PRO A 399 8.32 2.64 -23.06
CA PRO A 399 9.03 2.33 -24.30
C PRO A 399 8.30 1.26 -25.13
N PHE A 400 8.26 1.43 -26.45
CA PHE A 400 7.58 0.49 -27.36
C PHE A 400 8.09 -0.95 -27.20
N LEU A 401 9.41 -1.15 -27.16
CA LEU A 401 10.02 -2.46 -26.96
C LEU A 401 9.63 -3.09 -25.62
N LYS A 402 9.51 -2.28 -24.56
CA LYS A 402 9.06 -2.77 -23.26
C LYS A 402 7.60 -3.23 -23.30
N ARG A 403 6.73 -2.43 -23.93
CA ARG A 403 5.32 -2.79 -24.14
C ARG A 403 5.18 -4.10 -24.93
N LEU A 404 5.95 -4.26 -26.01
CA LEU A 404 5.95 -5.48 -26.81
C LEU A 404 6.43 -6.68 -26.00
N ARG A 405 7.54 -6.53 -25.26
CA ARG A 405 8.07 -7.58 -24.38
C ARG A 405 7.06 -8.02 -23.33
N GLU A 406 6.45 -7.09 -22.60
CA GLU A 406 5.44 -7.41 -21.58
C GLU A 406 4.22 -8.10 -22.20
N LYS A 407 3.76 -7.69 -23.38
CA LYS A 407 2.68 -8.38 -24.09
C LYS A 407 3.02 -9.83 -24.44
N VAL A 408 4.24 -10.07 -24.95
CA VAL A 408 4.72 -11.42 -25.27
C VAL A 408 4.86 -12.26 -24.00
N GLU A 409 5.44 -11.70 -22.94
CA GLU A 409 5.60 -12.33 -21.64
C GLU A 409 4.26 -12.72 -21.02
N ASN A 410 3.28 -11.81 -20.97
CA ASN A 410 1.95 -12.08 -20.45
C ASN A 410 1.27 -13.23 -21.22
N LYS A 411 1.34 -13.17 -22.56
CA LYS A 411 0.78 -14.21 -23.42
C LYS A 411 1.47 -15.55 -23.19
N ALA A 412 2.79 -15.57 -23.09
CA ALA A 412 3.56 -16.79 -22.82
C ALA A 412 3.19 -17.39 -21.47
N VAL A 413 3.17 -16.60 -20.39
CA VAL A 413 2.82 -17.07 -19.05
C VAL A 413 1.39 -17.62 -19.00
N ASN A 414 0.42 -16.91 -19.56
CA ASN A 414 -0.97 -17.38 -19.60
C ASN A 414 -1.11 -18.66 -20.44
N LEU A 415 -0.45 -18.76 -21.60
CA LEU A 415 -0.48 -19.96 -22.44
C LEU A 415 0.20 -21.16 -21.76
N ILE A 416 1.36 -20.95 -21.15
CA ILE A 416 2.10 -22.00 -20.43
C ILE A 416 1.24 -22.52 -19.27
N ALA A 417 0.71 -21.62 -18.43
CA ALA A 417 -0.13 -22.01 -17.30
C ALA A 417 -1.36 -22.82 -17.75
N GLN A 418 -2.02 -22.40 -18.83
CA GLN A 418 -3.25 -23.04 -19.31
C GLN A 418 -3.02 -24.32 -20.14
N ASN A 419 -1.83 -24.56 -20.68
CA ASN A 419 -1.63 -25.67 -21.64
C ASN A 419 -0.53 -26.66 -21.24
N ILE A 420 0.42 -26.26 -20.39
CA ILE A 420 1.56 -27.08 -20.00
C ILE A 420 1.37 -27.55 -18.56
N PRO A 421 1.22 -28.87 -18.32
CA PRO A 421 1.09 -29.40 -16.98
C PRO A 421 2.45 -29.38 -16.27
N LEU A 422 2.77 -28.26 -15.61
CA LEU A 422 3.97 -28.15 -14.79
C LEU A 422 3.78 -28.89 -13.45
N PRO A 423 4.80 -29.56 -12.91
CA PRO A 423 4.73 -30.16 -11.59
C PRO A 423 4.39 -29.13 -10.51
N GLU A 424 3.50 -29.49 -9.58
CA GLU A 424 3.06 -28.59 -8.51
C GLU A 424 4.22 -28.05 -7.66
N ALA A 425 5.23 -28.88 -7.37
CA ALA A 425 6.42 -28.47 -6.65
C ALA A 425 7.20 -27.35 -7.38
N LEU A 426 7.30 -27.44 -8.71
CA LEU A 426 7.96 -26.42 -9.52
C LEU A 426 7.16 -25.11 -9.50
N LEU A 427 5.83 -25.20 -9.63
CA LEU A 427 4.96 -24.03 -9.56
C LEU A 427 5.02 -23.37 -8.17
N LYS A 428 4.98 -24.14 -7.07
CA LYS A 428 5.15 -23.65 -5.70
C LYS A 428 6.47 -22.90 -5.51
N MET A 429 7.56 -23.44 -6.08
CA MET A 429 8.88 -22.81 -6.02
C MET A 429 8.94 -21.52 -6.85
N ALA A 430 8.37 -21.49 -8.04
CA ALA A 430 8.42 -20.35 -8.95
C ALA A 430 7.41 -19.24 -8.58
N PHE A 431 6.29 -19.58 -7.93
CA PHE A 431 5.17 -18.68 -7.70
C PHE A 431 5.54 -17.36 -7.00
N PRO A 432 6.33 -17.35 -5.90
CA PRO A 432 6.74 -16.09 -5.27
C PRO A 432 7.53 -15.16 -6.21
N LEU A 433 8.39 -15.73 -7.07
CA LEU A 433 9.17 -14.96 -8.04
C LEU A 433 8.27 -14.38 -9.14
N ILE A 434 7.34 -15.18 -9.65
CA ILE A 434 6.35 -14.77 -10.65
C ILE A 434 5.46 -13.64 -10.10
N VAL A 435 4.90 -13.83 -8.91
CA VAL A 435 4.05 -12.82 -8.26
C VAL A 435 4.83 -11.53 -8.03
N THR A 436 6.04 -11.62 -7.50
CA THR A 436 6.89 -10.43 -7.32
C THR A 436 7.16 -9.75 -8.65
N HIS A 437 7.47 -10.50 -9.71
CA HIS A 437 7.74 -9.94 -11.02
C HIS A 437 6.58 -9.08 -11.56
N PHE A 438 5.36 -9.63 -11.53
CA PHE A 438 4.19 -8.93 -12.07
C PHE A 438 3.72 -7.78 -11.16
N THR A 439 3.67 -8.00 -9.85
CA THR A 439 3.23 -6.97 -8.89
C THR A 439 4.22 -5.82 -8.74
N GLN A 440 5.49 -6.00 -9.14
CA GLN A 440 6.50 -4.94 -9.15
C GLN A 440 6.46 -4.06 -10.41
N ARG A 441 5.59 -4.33 -11.40
CA ARG A 441 5.37 -3.42 -12.53
C ARG A 441 4.76 -2.11 -12.03
N LYS A 442 5.38 -0.98 -12.37
CA LYS A 442 4.89 0.37 -12.02
C LYS A 442 4.17 1.03 -13.18
N SER A 443 3.24 1.94 -12.87
CA SER A 443 2.56 2.80 -13.86
C SER A 443 3.55 3.52 -14.77
N TYR A 444 3.10 3.98 -15.93
CA TYR A 444 3.84 4.83 -16.85
C TYR A 444 3.05 6.10 -17.13
N SER A 445 3.70 7.10 -17.75
CA SER A 445 3.05 8.35 -18.19
C SER A 445 2.29 9.07 -17.07
N GLN A 446 2.78 9.01 -15.84
CA GLN A 446 2.26 9.79 -14.73
C GLN A 446 2.77 11.23 -14.77
N GLY A 447 2.02 12.15 -14.18
CA GLY A 447 2.30 13.58 -14.34
C GLY A 447 3.42 14.15 -13.46
N LYS A 448 3.99 15.26 -13.94
CA LYS A 448 4.94 16.15 -13.26
C LYS A 448 4.37 17.57 -13.31
N THR A 449 4.77 18.43 -12.36
CA THR A 449 4.34 19.83 -12.36
C THR A 449 4.80 20.57 -13.61
N LYS A 450 3.90 21.32 -14.26
CA LYS A 450 4.22 22.13 -15.45
C LYS A 450 4.89 23.45 -15.07
N LYS A 451 4.61 23.95 -13.87
CA LYS A 451 5.23 25.16 -13.29
C LYS A 451 5.61 24.94 -11.82
N ALA A 452 6.31 25.92 -11.26
CA ALA A 452 6.68 25.93 -9.86
C ALA A 452 5.51 26.34 -8.97
N PHE A 453 5.30 25.60 -7.88
CA PHE A 453 4.36 25.91 -6.82
C PHE A 453 5.03 25.79 -5.44
N SER A 454 4.47 26.46 -4.44
CA SER A 454 4.95 26.33 -3.05
C SER A 454 4.94 24.87 -2.56
N TRP A 455 3.92 24.11 -2.95
CA TRP A 455 3.74 22.69 -2.63
C TRP A 455 4.54 21.74 -3.53
N SER A 456 5.28 22.25 -4.51
CA SER A 456 6.18 21.49 -5.39
C SER A 456 7.65 21.88 -5.18
N PHE A 457 8.04 22.18 -3.93
CA PHE A 457 9.38 22.66 -3.58
C PHE A 457 9.78 23.97 -4.28
N ASN A 458 8.81 24.74 -4.80
CA ASN A 458 9.02 25.87 -5.70
C ASN A 458 9.78 25.46 -6.99
N GLN A 459 9.59 24.22 -7.45
CA GLN A 459 10.21 23.68 -8.65
C GLN A 459 9.15 23.23 -9.67
N LYS A 460 9.43 23.47 -10.95
CA LYS A 460 8.74 22.81 -12.07
C LYS A 460 9.24 21.38 -12.22
N ASP A 461 8.58 20.58 -13.05
CA ASP A 461 8.92 19.20 -13.36
C ASP A 461 8.98 18.28 -12.13
N THR A 462 8.34 18.69 -11.02
CA THR A 462 8.29 17.89 -9.79
C THR A 462 7.32 16.73 -10.00
N PRO A 463 7.74 15.47 -9.80
CA PRO A 463 6.84 14.33 -9.92
C PRO A 463 5.64 14.43 -8.96
N TYR A 464 4.41 14.21 -9.43
CA TYR A 464 3.21 14.46 -8.61
C TYR A 464 3.19 13.71 -7.29
N TYR A 465 3.73 12.49 -7.22
CA TYR A 465 3.81 11.78 -5.94
C TYR A 465 4.69 12.52 -4.92
N CYS A 466 5.80 13.13 -5.38
CA CYS A 466 6.74 13.87 -4.54
C CYS A 466 6.14 15.19 -4.02
N CYS A 467 5.06 15.69 -4.63
CA CYS A 467 4.37 16.90 -4.19
C CYS A 467 3.71 16.74 -2.81
N GLN A 468 3.47 15.50 -2.34
CA GLN A 468 3.08 15.24 -0.95
C GLN A 468 4.18 15.70 0.03
N CYS A 469 5.42 15.31 -0.24
CA CYS A 469 6.57 15.78 0.53
C CYS A 469 6.82 17.29 0.32
N GLY A 470 6.51 17.81 -0.86
CA GLY A 470 6.57 19.25 -1.14
C GLY A 470 5.58 20.05 -0.31
N LYS A 471 4.35 19.55 -0.13
CA LYS A 471 3.36 20.12 0.78
C LYS A 471 3.81 20.05 2.25
N ILE A 472 4.46 18.96 2.68
CA ILE A 472 5.07 18.88 4.02
C ILE A 472 6.17 19.94 4.16
N ALA A 473 7.07 20.06 3.18
CA ALA A 473 8.15 21.04 3.18
C ALA A 473 7.63 22.48 3.23
N GLU A 474 6.56 22.77 2.48
CA GLU A 474 5.87 24.07 2.53
C GLU A 474 5.40 24.41 3.94
N LYS A 475 4.69 23.47 4.60
CA LYS A 475 4.10 23.69 5.93
C LYS A 475 5.13 23.69 7.06
N MET A 476 6.29 23.09 6.83
CA MET A 476 7.35 22.93 7.83
C MET A 476 8.57 23.82 7.59
N ARG A 477 8.53 24.72 6.58
CA ARG A 477 9.68 25.56 6.16
C ARG A 477 10.33 26.31 7.33
N ASN A 478 9.52 26.84 8.25
CA ASN A 478 10.00 27.63 9.39
C ASN A 478 10.03 26.80 10.69
N LYS A 479 9.97 25.47 10.60
CA LYS A 479 9.95 24.53 11.74
C LYS A 479 11.18 23.62 11.75
N GLY A 480 12.27 24.05 11.12
CA GLY A 480 13.55 23.35 11.12
C GLY A 480 13.59 22.07 10.29
N LEU A 481 12.64 21.86 9.35
CA LEU A 481 12.64 20.75 8.41
C LEU A 481 12.86 21.25 6.98
N THR A 482 13.91 20.76 6.34
CA THR A 482 14.18 20.98 4.92
C THR A 482 14.14 19.65 4.18
N ILE A 483 13.36 19.57 3.10
CA ILE A 483 13.28 18.38 2.25
C ILE A 483 13.83 18.72 0.86
N ILE A 484 14.83 17.96 0.43
CA ILE A 484 15.42 18.03 -0.89
C ILE A 484 14.91 16.83 -1.70
N PRO A 485 14.05 17.05 -2.72
CA PRO A 485 13.55 15.96 -3.55
C PRO A 485 14.66 15.42 -4.48
N PRO A 486 14.55 14.18 -4.95
CA PRO A 486 15.46 13.65 -5.96
C PRO A 486 15.22 14.36 -7.31
N ALA A 487 16.28 14.86 -7.94
CA ALA A 487 16.18 15.56 -9.23
C ALA A 487 16.03 14.59 -10.43
N GLY A 488 16.44 13.33 -10.26
CA GLY A 488 16.44 12.32 -11.31
C GLY A 488 16.57 10.90 -10.76
N LYS A 489 16.75 9.92 -11.65
CA LYS A 489 16.72 8.48 -11.31
C LYS A 489 17.85 8.02 -10.38
N LYS A 490 18.99 8.71 -10.40
CA LYS A 490 20.17 8.37 -9.60
C LYS A 490 20.32 9.25 -8.36
N ASP A 491 19.42 10.21 -8.19
CA ASP A 491 19.51 11.17 -7.10
C ASP A 491 18.74 10.67 -5.89
N VAL A 492 19.21 11.10 -4.72
CA VAL A 492 18.64 10.74 -3.43
C VAL A 492 17.66 11.80 -2.95
N CYS A 493 16.70 11.40 -2.11
CA CYS A 493 15.90 12.36 -1.35
C CYS A 493 16.55 12.59 0.00
N VAL A 494 16.69 13.85 0.44
CA VAL A 494 17.31 14.19 1.73
C VAL A 494 16.33 14.97 2.59
N TRP A 495 16.05 14.47 3.80
CA TRP A 495 15.31 15.19 4.83
C TRP A 495 16.29 15.67 5.90
N LYS A 496 16.33 16.97 6.14
CA LYS A 496 17.22 17.61 7.11
C LYS A 496 16.41 18.19 8.26
N LEU A 497 16.72 17.79 9.48
CA LEU A 497 16.12 18.31 10.70
C LEU A 497 17.17 19.10 11.48
N SER A 498 16.89 20.38 11.73
CA SER A 498 17.73 21.25 12.55
C SER A 498 17.74 20.78 14.00
N LYS A 499 18.92 20.82 14.64
CA LYS A 499 19.07 20.59 16.08
C LYS A 499 18.74 21.82 16.93
N THR A 500 18.86 23.00 16.34
CA THR A 500 18.52 24.27 16.98
C THR A 500 17.13 24.69 16.53
N GLU A 501 16.33 25.25 17.45
CA GLU A 501 15.09 25.91 17.05
C GLU A 501 15.40 27.01 16.02
N PRO A 502 14.63 27.11 14.94
CA PRO A 502 14.80 28.20 14.00
C PRO A 502 14.63 29.52 14.76
N GLU A 503 15.56 30.46 14.61
CA GLU A 503 15.40 31.81 15.16
C GLU A 503 14.08 32.36 14.62
N SER A 504 13.06 32.43 15.48
CA SER A 504 11.83 33.11 15.14
C SER A 504 12.21 34.53 14.75
N GLU A 505 11.82 35.01 13.57
CA GLU A 505 11.86 36.42 13.22
C GLU A 505 11.15 37.18 14.34
N LYS A 506 11.93 37.70 15.29
CA LYS A 506 11.45 38.69 16.25
C LYS A 506 11.11 39.89 15.39
N SER A 507 9.82 40.11 15.20
CA SER A 507 9.27 41.36 14.68
C SER A 507 10.01 42.51 15.34
N VAL A 508 10.78 43.23 14.54
CA VAL A 508 11.39 44.50 14.90
C VAL A 508 10.23 45.50 14.97
N GLU A 509 9.49 45.49 16.07
CA GLU A 509 8.80 46.68 16.54
C GLU A 509 9.88 47.59 17.15
N ARG A 510 10.52 48.37 16.28
CA ARG A 510 11.17 49.60 16.73
C ARG A 510 10.04 50.56 17.09
N ASN A 511 9.81 50.69 18.39
CA ASN A 511 9.31 51.92 18.98
C ASN A 511 10.32 53.01 18.65
N ASP A 512 9.98 53.92 17.73
CA ASP A 512 10.55 55.25 17.69
C ASP A 512 9.45 56.22 18.09
N SER A 513 9.55 56.63 19.36
CA SER A 513 9.00 57.84 19.96
C SER A 513 9.57 59.11 19.35
#